data_AF-A0A8T7H7M3-F1
#
_entry.id   AF-A0A8T7H7M3-F1
#
_cell.length_a   1.000
_cell.length_b   1.000
_cell.length_c   1.000
_cell.angle_alpha   90.00
_cell.angle_beta   90.00
_cell.angle_gamma   90.00
#
_symmetry.space_group_name_H-M   'P 1'
#
loop_
_entity.id
_entity.type
_entity.pdbx_description
1 polymer ?
#
loop_
_entity_poly.entity_id
_entity_poly.type
_entity_poly.pdbx_seq_one_letter_code
_entity_poly.pdbx_strand_id
1 'polypeptide(L)'
;MTKKRHLALLCAVVIIGLLIPPVIAVEAAPGEDLYSPLNGAQERPDIDGNMIVWEDNRNGNKDIYFGTVDKFRADSGRGTQHASYTGEQITDNPASQEKPSISGDYIVWQDNRNGNWDIYFYKRSTGVEELLTGTGNQWMPIVRGKYAAWYDDSNGKTNVVLYDIAAGSVKKVIDCDATTTIPWGTTEFKPALSEKYV
;
A
#
# COMPACT_ATOMS: atom_id res chain seq x y z
N MET A 1 43.33 47.55 21.01
CA MET A 1 42.53 47.74 19.77
C MET A 1 41.97 46.44 19.16
N THR A 2 42.16 45.26 19.77
CA THR A 2 41.77 43.95 19.21
C THR A 2 40.39 43.45 19.65
N LYS A 3 39.98 43.66 20.92
CA LYS A 3 38.66 43.19 21.41
C LYS A 3 37.45 43.79 20.69
N LYS A 4 37.50 45.08 20.32
CA LYS A 4 36.42 45.75 19.56
C LYS A 4 36.30 45.22 18.12
N ARG A 5 37.41 44.76 17.51
CA ARG A 5 37.40 44.15 16.17
C ARG A 5 36.79 42.75 16.19
N HIS A 6 37.08 41.95 17.22
CA HIS A 6 36.47 40.63 17.39
C HIS A 6 34.97 40.72 17.68
N LEU A 7 34.53 41.68 18.51
CA LEU A 7 33.10 41.88 18.78
C LEU A 7 32.35 42.35 17.52
N ALA A 8 32.93 43.26 16.73
CA ALA A 8 32.33 43.71 15.48
C ALA A 8 32.24 42.58 14.44
N LEU A 9 33.25 41.71 14.33
CA LEU A 9 33.21 40.53 13.47
C LEU A 9 32.15 39.52 13.94
N LEU A 10 32.03 39.32 15.26
CA LEU A 10 31.04 38.40 15.83
C LEU A 10 29.60 38.91 15.58
N CYS A 11 29.36 40.21 15.75
CA CYS A 11 28.09 40.83 15.40
C CYS A 11 27.79 40.74 13.90
N ALA A 12 28.78 40.92 13.02
CA ALA A 12 28.59 40.79 11.58
C ALA A 12 28.22 39.35 11.15
N VAL A 13 28.88 38.33 11.72
CA VAL A 13 28.59 36.92 11.41
C VAL A 13 27.21 36.50 11.92
N VAL A 14 26.82 36.95 13.11
CA VAL A 14 25.49 36.66 13.69
C VAL A 14 24.38 37.36 12.90
N ILE A 15 24.60 38.60 12.44
CA ILE A 15 23.62 39.32 11.61
C ILE A 15 23.48 38.66 10.23
N ILE A 16 24.57 38.19 9.61
CA ILE A 16 24.50 37.45 8.34
C ILE A 16 23.77 36.11 8.54
N GLY A 17 24.02 35.40 9.65
CA GLY A 17 23.31 34.15 9.97
C GLY A 17 21.83 34.31 10.33
N LEU A 18 21.42 35.48 10.85
CA LEU A 18 20.02 35.78 11.19
C LEU A 18 19.22 36.44 10.05
N LEU A 19 19.90 36.99 9.02
CA LEU A 19 19.27 37.60 7.84
C LEU A 19 19.12 36.64 6.66
N ILE A 20 19.71 35.45 6.72
CA ILE A 20 19.34 34.36 5.83
C ILE A 20 18.00 33.85 6.39
N PRO A 21 16.85 34.08 5.73
CA PRO A 21 15.63 33.39 6.13
C PRO A 21 15.95 31.90 6.15
N PRO A 22 15.32 31.08 7.01
CA PRO A 22 15.37 29.64 6.85
C PRO A 22 14.74 29.31 5.49
N VAL A 23 15.53 29.41 4.42
CA VAL A 23 15.25 28.83 3.13
C VAL A 23 15.24 27.36 3.44
N ILE A 24 14.00 26.88 3.57
CA ILE A 24 13.52 25.52 3.51
C ILE A 24 14.58 24.62 2.85
N ALA A 25 15.47 24.06 3.66
CA ALA A 25 16.24 22.89 3.29
C ALA A 25 15.36 21.67 3.61
N VAL A 26 14.20 21.60 2.96
CA VAL A 26 13.66 20.29 2.61
C VAL A 26 14.48 19.92 1.38
N GLU A 27 15.61 19.25 1.59
CA GLU A 27 16.13 18.42 0.51
C GLU A 27 14.98 17.46 0.18
N ALA A 28 14.37 17.64 -0.99
CA ALA A 28 13.51 16.60 -1.53
C ALA A 28 14.31 15.31 -1.44
N ALA A 29 13.74 14.28 -0.82
CA ALA A 29 14.39 12.98 -0.80
C ALA A 29 14.79 12.65 -2.24
N PRO A 30 16.02 12.20 -2.51
CA PRO A 30 16.44 11.87 -3.86
C PRO A 30 15.48 10.81 -4.39
N GLY A 31 14.66 11.22 -5.36
CA GLY A 31 13.53 10.45 -5.86
C GLY A 31 13.11 11.00 -7.20
N GLU A 32 12.75 10.11 -8.11
CA GLU A 32 12.16 10.44 -9.39
C GLU A 32 10.65 10.33 -9.25
N ASP A 33 9.93 11.40 -9.59
CA ASP A 33 8.48 11.35 -9.68
C ASP A 33 8.08 10.64 -10.97
N LEU A 34 7.56 9.41 -10.84
CA LEU A 34 6.96 8.68 -11.95
C LEU A 34 5.48 9.03 -12.02
N TYR A 35 5.09 9.84 -13.00
CA TYR A 35 3.70 10.25 -13.21
C TYR A 35 3.08 9.53 -14.41
N SER A 36 1.94 8.88 -14.20
CA SER A 36 1.10 8.30 -15.26
C SER A 36 -0.33 8.87 -15.15
N PRO A 37 -0.75 9.79 -16.04
CA PRO A 37 -2.08 10.38 -15.99
C PRO A 37 -3.12 9.38 -16.52
N LEU A 38 -3.56 8.47 -15.65
CA LEU A 38 -4.64 7.54 -15.96
C LEU A 38 -5.97 8.14 -15.51
N ASN A 39 -7.01 7.97 -16.32
CA ASN A 39 -8.37 8.35 -15.95
C ASN A 39 -8.88 7.40 -14.87
N GLY A 40 -9.46 7.94 -13.79
CA GLY A 40 -9.92 7.15 -12.63
C GLY A 40 -9.10 7.43 -11.37
N ALA A 41 -9.67 7.08 -10.22
CA ALA A 41 -8.98 7.09 -8.94
C ALA A 41 -8.03 5.89 -8.88
N GLN A 42 -6.74 6.18 -8.75
CA GLN A 42 -5.70 5.23 -8.40
C GLN A 42 -5.42 5.37 -6.90
N GLU A 43 -5.66 4.33 -6.14
CA GLU A 43 -5.66 4.39 -4.68
C GLU A 43 -4.92 3.20 -4.05
N ARG A 44 -4.49 3.39 -2.80
CA ARG A 44 -3.98 2.34 -1.91
C ARG A 44 -2.91 1.43 -2.53
N PRO A 45 -1.79 2.01 -2.99
CA PRO A 45 -0.68 1.22 -3.48
C PRO A 45 -0.06 0.40 -2.34
N ASP A 46 0.41 -0.80 -2.66
CA ASP A 46 1.40 -1.55 -1.89
C ASP A 46 2.58 -1.91 -2.79
N ILE A 47 3.76 -2.02 -2.20
CA ILE A 47 5.02 -2.20 -2.94
C ILE A 47 5.88 -3.29 -2.30
N ASP A 48 6.50 -4.09 -3.16
CA ASP A 48 7.59 -5.00 -2.78
C ASP A 48 8.69 -4.95 -3.84
N GLY A 49 9.85 -4.40 -3.47
CA GLY A 49 10.94 -4.15 -4.40
C GLY A 49 10.51 -3.32 -5.62
N ASN A 50 10.64 -3.91 -6.82
CA ASN A 50 10.28 -3.28 -8.10
C ASN A 50 8.78 -3.36 -8.43
N MET A 51 7.95 -3.91 -7.54
CA MET A 51 6.62 -4.39 -7.88
C MET A 51 5.57 -3.58 -7.14
N ILE A 52 4.63 -3.00 -7.86
CA ILE A 52 3.57 -2.15 -7.31
C ILE A 52 2.22 -2.80 -7.60
N VAL A 53 1.35 -2.84 -6.60
CA VAL A 53 -0.06 -3.20 -6.74
C VAL A 53 -0.92 -2.04 -6.26
N TRP A 54 -2.05 -1.75 -6.90
CA TRP A 54 -2.94 -0.64 -6.52
C TRP A 54 -4.40 -0.92 -6.86
N GLU A 55 -5.32 -0.16 -6.27
CA GLU A 55 -6.73 -0.09 -6.67
C GLU A 55 -6.88 0.89 -7.82
N ASP A 56 -7.66 0.52 -8.83
CA ASP A 56 -7.95 1.40 -9.96
C ASP A 56 -9.42 1.28 -10.37
N ASN A 57 -10.09 2.42 -10.58
CA ASN A 57 -11.50 2.44 -10.99
C ASN A 57 -11.74 2.89 -12.43
N ARG A 58 -10.72 2.86 -13.30
CA ARG A 58 -10.85 3.27 -14.71
C ARG A 58 -11.91 2.50 -15.50
N ASN A 59 -12.33 1.33 -15.00
CA ASN A 59 -13.34 0.46 -15.61
C ASN A 59 -14.75 0.61 -14.99
N GLY A 60 -14.94 1.51 -14.02
CA GLY A 60 -16.24 1.82 -13.40
C GLY A 60 -16.44 1.20 -12.01
N ASN A 61 -15.89 0.02 -11.76
CA ASN A 61 -15.69 -0.59 -10.44
C ASN A 61 -14.20 -0.54 -10.07
N LYS A 62 -13.88 -0.74 -8.79
CA LYS A 62 -12.47 -0.88 -8.36
C LYS A 62 -11.97 -2.27 -8.71
N ASP A 63 -10.89 -2.34 -9.47
CA ASP A 63 -10.14 -3.55 -9.77
C ASP A 63 -8.72 -3.44 -9.18
N ILE A 64 -8.04 -4.57 -9.02
CA ILE A 64 -6.63 -4.60 -8.62
C ILE A 64 -5.75 -4.56 -9.87
N TYR A 65 -4.80 -3.64 -9.88
CA TYR A 65 -3.80 -3.52 -10.93
C TYR A 65 -2.39 -3.75 -10.40
N PHE A 66 -1.52 -4.20 -11.29
CA PHE A 66 -0.14 -4.57 -11.03
C PHE A 66 0.80 -3.91 -12.03
N GLY A 67 2.01 -3.59 -11.59
CA GLY A 67 3.05 -3.07 -12.47
C GLY A 67 4.43 -3.15 -11.84
N THR A 68 5.43 -2.76 -12.62
CA THR A 68 6.80 -2.66 -12.13
C THR A 68 7.39 -1.28 -12.37
N VAL A 69 8.22 -0.80 -11.45
CA VAL A 69 8.89 0.51 -11.56
C VAL A 69 9.71 0.57 -12.86
N ASP A 70 10.37 -0.52 -13.22
CA ASP A 70 11.14 -0.60 -14.46
C ASP A 70 10.28 -0.43 -15.72
N LYS A 71 9.08 -1.03 -15.76
CA LYS A 71 8.16 -0.83 -16.89
C LYS A 71 7.69 0.61 -16.97
N PHE A 72 7.38 1.24 -15.83
CA PHE A 72 7.04 2.66 -15.79
C PHE A 72 8.20 3.54 -16.27
N ARG A 73 9.42 3.30 -15.80
CA ARG A 73 10.63 4.05 -16.24
C ARG A 73 10.93 3.87 -17.73
N ALA A 74 10.85 2.64 -18.23
CA ALA A 74 11.09 2.34 -19.64
C ALA A 74 10.09 3.04 -20.57
N ASP A 75 8.90 3.32 -20.05
CA ASP A 75 7.84 4.02 -20.77
C ASP A 75 7.99 5.55 -20.67
N SER A 76 8.29 6.09 -19.48
CA SER A 76 8.59 7.53 -19.28
C SER A 76 9.81 8.00 -20.07
N GLY A 77 10.81 7.13 -20.28
CA GLY A 77 12.01 7.43 -21.07
C GLY A 77 11.78 7.62 -22.58
N ARG A 78 10.56 7.44 -23.09
CA ARG A 78 10.22 7.61 -24.52
C ARG A 78 9.97 9.06 -24.94
N GLY A 79 10.09 10.03 -24.03
CA GLY A 79 9.94 11.45 -24.34
C GLY A 79 8.51 11.87 -24.71
N THR A 80 7.53 10.99 -24.49
CA THR A 80 6.10 11.32 -24.58
C THR A 80 5.65 11.87 -23.25
N GLN A 81 4.90 12.97 -23.27
CA GLN A 81 4.39 13.63 -22.06
C GLN A 81 3.40 12.73 -21.28
N HIS A 82 2.94 11.64 -21.91
CA HIS A 82 2.01 10.66 -21.35
C HIS A 82 2.64 9.27 -21.41
N ALA A 83 2.65 8.59 -20.27
CA ALA A 83 3.01 7.18 -20.17
C ALA A 83 1.99 6.33 -20.96
N SER A 84 2.45 5.44 -21.83
CA SER A 84 1.63 4.42 -22.51
C SER A 84 1.43 3.16 -21.66
N TYR A 85 2.31 2.91 -20.68
CA TYR A 85 2.15 1.80 -19.74
C TYR A 85 1.26 2.21 -18.57
N THR A 86 0.21 1.45 -18.35
CA THR A 86 -0.87 1.79 -17.42
C THR A 86 -1.12 0.69 -16.38
N GLY A 87 -0.22 -0.28 -16.29
CA GLY A 87 -0.38 -1.48 -15.45
C GLY A 87 -1.12 -2.63 -16.12
N GLU A 88 -1.05 -3.77 -15.48
CA GLU A 88 -1.75 -5.02 -15.82
C GLU A 88 -2.93 -5.18 -14.85
N GLN A 89 -4.13 -5.38 -15.39
CA GLN A 89 -5.32 -5.68 -14.60
C GLN A 89 -5.22 -7.11 -14.06
N ILE A 90 -5.31 -7.27 -12.74
CA ILE A 90 -5.27 -8.58 -12.07
C ILE A 90 -6.67 -9.16 -11.88
N THR A 91 -7.67 -8.31 -11.61
CA THR A 91 -9.07 -8.74 -11.38
C THR A 91 -10.00 -8.12 -12.41
N ASP A 92 -11.02 -8.87 -12.84
CA ASP A 92 -11.99 -8.44 -13.87
C ASP A 92 -13.46 -8.68 -13.47
N ASN A 93 -13.71 -9.02 -12.21
CA ASN A 93 -15.06 -9.28 -11.73
C ASN A 93 -15.82 -7.96 -11.51
N PRO A 94 -17.10 -7.84 -11.91
CA PRO A 94 -17.86 -6.58 -11.81
C PRO A 94 -18.06 -6.00 -10.40
N ALA A 95 -17.84 -6.79 -9.35
CA ALA A 95 -17.85 -6.28 -7.98
C ALA A 95 -16.59 -5.45 -7.68
N SER A 96 -16.54 -4.77 -6.53
CA SER A 96 -15.32 -4.08 -6.13
C SER A 96 -14.28 -5.06 -5.58
N GLN A 97 -13.05 -4.93 -6.06
CA GLN A 97 -11.85 -5.51 -5.45
C GLN A 97 -10.98 -4.39 -4.88
N GLU A 98 -10.58 -4.53 -3.62
CA GLU A 98 -9.98 -3.44 -2.85
C GLU A 98 -8.86 -3.95 -1.92
N LYS A 99 -8.10 -2.99 -1.37
CA LYS A 99 -7.08 -3.12 -0.34
C LYS A 99 -6.03 -4.18 -0.69
N PRO A 100 -5.37 -4.07 -1.86
CA PRO A 100 -4.38 -5.06 -2.23
C PRO A 100 -3.16 -5.00 -1.30
N SER A 101 -2.45 -6.12 -1.25
CA SER A 101 -1.14 -6.22 -0.63
C SER A 101 -0.26 -7.17 -1.43
N ILE A 102 1.04 -6.89 -1.50
CA ILE A 102 2.00 -7.68 -2.27
C ILE A 102 3.22 -8.09 -1.44
N SER A 103 3.65 -9.35 -1.61
CA SER A 103 4.93 -9.83 -1.12
C SER A 103 5.44 -10.98 -1.98
N GLY A 104 6.59 -10.78 -2.62
CA GLY A 104 7.20 -11.71 -3.54
C GLY A 104 6.23 -12.08 -4.65
N ASP A 105 5.85 -13.35 -4.70
CA ASP A 105 4.99 -13.91 -5.73
C ASP A 105 3.48 -13.77 -5.41
N TYR A 106 3.15 -13.27 -4.23
CA TYR A 106 1.79 -13.29 -3.71
C TYR A 106 1.17 -11.90 -3.71
N ILE A 107 -0.07 -11.82 -4.20
CA ILE A 107 -0.96 -10.68 -4.05
C ILE A 107 -2.20 -11.15 -3.28
N VAL A 108 -2.65 -10.37 -2.31
CA VAL A 108 -3.93 -10.59 -1.61
C VAL A 108 -4.78 -9.32 -1.67
N TRP A 109 -6.10 -9.46 -1.73
CA TRP A 109 -7.05 -8.34 -1.73
C TRP A 109 -8.37 -8.77 -1.10
N GLN A 110 -9.23 -7.79 -0.79
CA GLN A 110 -10.62 -8.06 -0.41
C GLN A 110 -11.53 -7.89 -1.63
N ASP A 111 -12.53 -8.75 -1.76
CA ASP A 111 -13.40 -8.83 -2.92
C ASP A 111 -14.86 -8.97 -2.48
N ASN A 112 -15.76 -8.16 -3.06
CA ASN A 112 -17.17 -8.18 -2.70
C ASN A 112 -18.04 -8.99 -3.68
N ARG A 113 -17.45 -9.85 -4.53
CA ARG A 113 -18.18 -10.61 -5.56
C ARG A 113 -19.20 -11.60 -5.02
N ASN A 114 -19.10 -11.98 -3.75
CA ASN A 114 -19.97 -12.96 -3.11
C ASN A 114 -21.10 -12.34 -2.25
N GLY A 115 -21.21 -11.01 -2.24
CA GLY A 115 -22.20 -10.28 -1.43
C GLY A 115 -21.74 -9.95 0.00
N ASN A 116 -20.51 -10.32 0.33
CA ASN A 116 -19.75 -9.99 1.53
C ASN A 116 -18.30 -9.76 1.11
N TRP A 117 -17.52 -9.06 1.93
CA TRP A 117 -16.09 -8.93 1.70
C TRP A 117 -15.39 -10.25 2.03
N ASP A 118 -14.65 -10.78 1.07
CA ASP A 118 -13.85 -11.99 1.20
C ASP A 118 -12.39 -11.71 0.85
N ILE A 119 -11.44 -12.44 1.46
CA ILE A 119 -10.02 -12.36 1.08
C ILE A 119 -9.74 -13.32 -0.07
N TYR A 120 -9.21 -12.78 -1.16
CA TYR A 120 -8.69 -13.53 -2.29
C TYR A 120 -7.17 -13.46 -2.32
N PHE A 121 -6.60 -14.47 -2.97
CA PHE A 121 -5.18 -14.67 -3.15
C PHE A 121 -4.88 -14.88 -4.63
N TYR A 122 -3.74 -14.33 -5.08
CA TYR A 122 -3.20 -14.55 -6.40
C TYR A 122 -1.71 -14.87 -6.32
N LYS A 123 -1.33 -15.96 -6.98
CA LYS A 123 0.06 -16.33 -7.19
C LYS A 123 0.49 -15.99 -8.62
N ARG A 124 1.35 -14.98 -8.76
CA ARG A 124 1.67 -14.40 -10.07
C ARG A 124 2.42 -15.38 -10.98
N SER A 125 3.33 -16.18 -10.43
CA SER A 125 4.11 -17.16 -11.21
C SER A 125 3.26 -18.25 -11.88
N THR A 126 2.09 -18.57 -11.31
CA THR A 126 1.19 -19.60 -11.82
C THR A 126 -0.12 -19.05 -12.36
N GLY A 127 -0.42 -17.77 -12.14
CA GLY A 127 -1.71 -17.16 -12.46
C GLY A 127 -2.88 -17.74 -11.67
N VAL A 128 -2.61 -18.37 -10.53
CA VAL A 128 -3.64 -19.04 -9.72
C VAL A 128 -4.31 -18.02 -8.83
N GLU A 129 -5.64 -17.89 -8.95
CA GLU A 129 -6.51 -17.12 -8.06
C GLU A 129 -7.31 -18.07 -7.17
N GLU A 130 -7.35 -17.81 -5.86
CA GLU A 130 -8.07 -18.63 -4.88
C GLU A 130 -8.80 -17.74 -3.86
N LEU A 131 -10.02 -18.15 -3.51
CA LEU A 131 -10.76 -17.61 -2.36
C LEU A 131 -10.22 -18.22 -1.07
N LEU A 132 -9.84 -17.39 -0.10
CA LEU A 132 -9.32 -17.85 1.19
C LEU A 132 -10.38 -17.89 2.31
N THR A 133 -11.48 -17.17 2.17
CA THR A 133 -12.49 -16.95 3.23
C THR A 133 -13.91 -17.25 2.75
N GLY A 134 -14.92 -16.90 3.55
CA GLY A 134 -16.31 -17.21 3.23
C GLY A 134 -17.27 -16.47 4.17
N THR A 135 -18.00 -17.19 5.02
CA THR A 135 -19.03 -16.58 5.89
C THR A 135 -18.50 -15.37 6.68
N GLY A 136 -19.27 -14.28 6.72
CA GLY A 136 -18.89 -13.02 7.37
C GLY A 136 -18.18 -12.06 6.41
N ASN A 137 -17.70 -10.94 6.92
CA ASN A 137 -16.78 -10.07 6.22
C ASN A 137 -15.36 -10.37 6.69
N GLN A 138 -14.46 -10.45 5.72
CA GLN A 138 -13.03 -10.40 5.93
C GLN A 138 -12.44 -9.25 5.13
N TRP A 139 -11.65 -8.39 5.79
CA TRP A 139 -11.21 -7.14 5.19
C TRP A 139 -9.79 -6.75 5.57
N MET A 140 -9.22 -5.84 4.79
CA MET A 140 -7.87 -5.28 4.96
C MET A 140 -6.77 -6.33 5.05
N PRO A 141 -6.60 -7.18 4.03
CA PRO A 141 -5.57 -8.20 4.05
C PRO A 141 -4.18 -7.60 3.90
N ILE A 142 -3.20 -8.12 4.63
CA ILE A 142 -1.77 -7.91 4.42
C ILE A 142 -1.11 -9.24 4.06
N VAL A 143 -0.11 -9.22 3.17
CA VAL A 143 0.77 -10.37 2.94
C VAL A 143 2.22 -9.96 3.18
N ARG A 144 2.98 -10.82 3.86
CA ARG A 144 4.44 -10.72 4.01
C ARG A 144 5.04 -12.12 4.04
N GLY A 145 5.98 -12.39 3.15
CA GLY A 145 6.54 -13.73 2.98
C GLY A 145 5.43 -14.73 2.66
N LYS A 146 5.37 -15.84 3.40
CA LYS A 146 4.33 -16.86 3.25
C LYS A 146 3.10 -16.66 4.12
N TYR A 147 2.98 -15.52 4.80
CA TYR A 147 1.89 -15.27 5.73
C TYR A 147 0.98 -14.16 5.22
N ALA A 148 -0.32 -14.39 5.37
CA ALA A 148 -1.34 -13.37 5.20
C ALA A 148 -2.04 -13.11 6.54
N ALA A 149 -2.52 -11.89 6.75
CA ALA A 149 -3.35 -11.56 7.89
C ALA A 149 -4.47 -10.60 7.50
N TRP A 150 -5.62 -10.70 8.16
CA TRP A 150 -6.81 -9.90 7.87
C TRP A 150 -7.69 -9.77 9.13
N TYR A 151 -8.69 -8.89 9.05
CA TYR A 151 -9.80 -8.88 10.01
C TYR A 151 -10.90 -9.83 9.58
N ASP A 152 -11.55 -10.46 10.55
CA ASP A 152 -12.58 -11.47 10.32
C ASP A 152 -13.73 -11.34 11.34
N ASP A 153 -14.97 -11.14 10.84
CA ASP A 153 -16.18 -11.05 11.67
C ASP A 153 -17.07 -12.30 11.68
N SER A 154 -16.61 -13.41 11.09
CA SER A 154 -17.40 -14.63 10.84
C SER A 154 -18.06 -15.25 12.07
N ASN A 155 -17.56 -14.96 13.28
CA ASN A 155 -18.09 -15.45 14.55
C ASN A 155 -18.93 -14.41 15.32
N GLY A 156 -19.27 -13.28 14.69
CA GLY A 156 -20.02 -12.17 15.30
C GLY A 156 -19.16 -11.21 16.14
N LYS A 157 -17.86 -11.44 16.23
CA LYS A 157 -16.86 -10.49 16.77
C LYS A 157 -15.79 -10.23 15.71
N THR A 158 -15.16 -9.06 15.76
CA THR A 158 -13.96 -8.83 14.95
C THR A 158 -12.81 -9.64 15.55
N ASN A 159 -12.04 -10.34 14.71
CA ASN A 159 -10.82 -11.03 15.06
C ASN A 159 -9.70 -10.63 14.10
N VAL A 160 -8.45 -10.81 14.51
CA VAL A 160 -7.31 -10.81 13.56
C VAL A 160 -6.91 -12.24 13.27
N VAL A 161 -6.92 -12.61 12.00
CA VAL A 161 -6.53 -13.95 11.52
C VAL A 161 -5.14 -13.88 10.93
N LEU A 162 -4.29 -14.86 11.26
CA LEU A 162 -3.00 -15.12 10.62
C LEU A 162 -3.10 -16.46 9.88
N TYR A 163 -2.78 -16.44 8.59
CA TYR A 163 -2.86 -17.58 7.68
C TYR A 163 -1.49 -17.90 7.11
N ASP A 164 -1.16 -19.18 7.02
CA ASP A 164 0.05 -19.67 6.36
C ASP A 164 -0.32 -20.15 4.95
N ILE A 165 0.09 -19.37 3.95
CA ILE A 165 -0.18 -19.60 2.52
C ILE A 165 0.42 -20.93 2.07
N ALA A 166 1.63 -21.26 2.55
CA ALA A 166 2.30 -22.51 2.16
C ALA A 166 1.61 -23.73 2.76
N ALA A 167 1.01 -23.58 3.95
CA ALA A 167 0.27 -24.65 4.61
C ALA A 167 -1.22 -24.68 4.22
N GLY A 168 -1.72 -23.69 3.48
CA GLY A 168 -3.13 -23.56 3.11
C GLY A 168 -4.08 -23.50 4.31
N SER A 169 -3.64 -22.96 5.45
CA SER A 169 -4.43 -23.03 6.69
C SER A 169 -4.20 -21.86 7.65
N VAL A 170 -5.22 -21.60 8.49
CA VAL A 170 -5.17 -20.63 9.57
C VAL A 170 -4.16 -21.08 10.62
N LYS A 171 -3.17 -20.23 10.90
CA LYS A 171 -2.13 -20.45 11.90
C LYS A 171 -2.53 -19.93 13.28
N LYS A 172 -3.21 -18.78 13.33
CA LYS A 172 -3.62 -18.15 14.59
C LYS A 172 -4.84 -17.27 14.38
N VAL A 173 -5.72 -17.24 15.38
CA VAL A 173 -6.78 -16.24 15.52
C VAL A 173 -6.53 -15.49 16.82
N ILE A 174 -6.58 -14.17 16.77
CA ILE A 174 -6.50 -13.27 17.91
C ILE A 174 -7.88 -12.65 18.07
N ASP A 175 -8.59 -13.03 19.12
CA ASP A 175 -9.80 -12.33 19.56
C ASP A 175 -9.36 -10.96 20.05
N CYS A 176 -9.77 -9.90 19.37
CA CYS A 176 -9.47 -8.54 19.83
C CYS A 176 -10.44 -8.07 20.93
N ASP A 177 -11.38 -8.94 21.35
CA ASP A 177 -12.51 -8.71 22.28
C ASP A 177 -13.23 -7.38 22.06
N ALA A 178 -13.09 -6.86 20.84
CA ALA A 178 -13.70 -5.63 20.42
C ALA A 178 -15.11 -6.01 19.96
N THR A 179 -16.11 -5.75 20.80
CA THR A 179 -17.52 -5.70 20.38
C THR A 179 -17.78 -4.50 19.45
N THR A 180 -16.75 -3.98 18.79
CA THR A 180 -16.86 -2.89 17.84
C THR A 180 -17.52 -3.46 16.60
N THR A 181 -18.85 -3.54 16.62
CA THR A 181 -19.60 -3.21 15.42
C THR A 181 -19.12 -1.82 15.05
N ILE A 182 -18.38 -1.64 13.96
CA ILE A 182 -18.03 -0.33 13.47
C ILE A 182 -19.15 0.05 12.49
N PRO A 183 -20.23 0.76 12.91
CA PRO A 183 -21.23 1.19 11.96
C PRO A 183 -20.62 2.40 11.24
N TRP A 184 -20.25 2.22 9.98
CA TRP A 184 -19.80 3.30 9.08
C TRP A 184 -18.54 4.08 9.51
N GLY A 185 -17.72 3.54 10.41
CA GLY A 185 -16.47 4.17 10.85
C GLY A 185 -15.27 3.77 9.98
N THR A 186 -14.63 4.76 9.36
CA THR A 186 -13.46 4.68 8.46
C THR A 186 -12.16 4.36 9.20
N THR A 187 -12.17 3.37 10.11
CA THR A 187 -10.95 2.98 10.80
C THR A 187 -10.12 2.12 9.86
N GLU A 188 -9.13 2.73 9.23
CA GLU A 188 -8.31 2.10 8.18
C GLU A 188 -7.04 1.41 8.70
N PHE A 189 -7.08 0.82 9.90
CA PHE A 189 -5.89 0.17 10.45
C PHE A 189 -5.72 -1.24 9.88
N LYS A 190 -4.95 -1.40 8.82
CA LYS A 190 -4.55 -2.73 8.32
C LYS A 190 -3.77 -3.49 9.42
N PRO A 191 -3.99 -4.81 9.62
CA PRO A 191 -3.07 -5.63 10.40
C PRO A 191 -1.64 -5.49 9.88
N ALA A 192 -0.66 -5.54 10.76
CA ALA A 192 0.75 -5.41 10.41
C ALA A 192 1.50 -6.71 10.62
N LEU A 193 2.29 -7.11 9.61
CA LEU A 193 3.24 -8.22 9.67
C LEU A 193 4.65 -7.63 9.61
N SER A 194 5.51 -8.01 10.57
CA SER A 194 6.88 -7.50 10.68
C SER A 194 7.90 -8.49 10.14
N GLU A 195 8.83 -8.04 9.31
CA GLU A 195 9.95 -8.84 8.78
C GLU A 195 10.77 -9.57 9.86
N LYS A 196 10.76 -9.09 11.10
CA LYS A 196 11.51 -9.71 12.20
C LYS A 196 10.86 -11.01 12.73
N TYR A 197 9.55 -11.15 12.58
CA TYR A 197 8.75 -12.19 13.27
C TYR A 197 7.97 -13.09 12.31
N VAL A 198 8.16 -12.90 11.00
CA VAL A 198 7.44 -13.53 9.89
C VAL A 198 8.46 -14.27 9.05
#